data_AF-A0A5J2REB8-F1
#
_entry.id   AF-A0A5J2REB8-F1
#
_cell.length_a   1.000
_cell.length_b   1.000
_cell.length_c   1.000
_cell.angle_alpha   90.00
_cell.angle_beta   90.00
_cell.angle_gamma   90.00
#
_symmetry.space_group_name_H-M   'P 1'
#
loop_
_entity.id
_entity.type
_entity.pdbx_description
1 polymer ?
#
loop_
_entity_poly.entity_id
_entity_poly.type
_entity_poly.pdbx_seq_one_letter_code
_entity_poly.pdbx_strand_id
1 'polypeptide(L)'
;LTRLELYSCIKYIDNKTLSLILRKEDKKLLSLSVQPKELDWLINTVLQNLAKSYSKFATFLNPIEGKLINALKLLSLMKITTEQDAVVLKTLNDILKSSYHNLAFYDAISEYVVLRYNTQSETLSTDSIKTLIYTILDKLISRNLGWYEVIAIVNRGLANIFSVAKKLGVNIEDDSKVDKLLHEISSYPNTDKARAAETILYDLYRISTEKNRD
;
A
#
# COMPACT_ATOMS: atom_id res chain seq x y z
N LEU A 1 12.09 17.50 11.42
CA LEU A 1 10.72 17.75 11.93
C LEU A 1 10.63 17.34 13.39
N THR A 2 10.04 18.19 14.21
CA THR A 2 9.68 17.97 15.61
C THR A 2 8.32 17.26 15.71
N ARG A 3 7.97 16.78 16.91
CA ARG A 3 6.65 16.18 17.18
C ARG A 3 5.50 17.10 16.80
N LEU A 4 5.62 18.40 17.11
CA LEU A 4 4.57 19.38 16.84
C LEU A 4 4.37 19.60 15.34
N GLU A 5 5.46 19.68 14.58
CA GLU A 5 5.42 19.80 13.12
C GLU A 5 4.79 18.56 12.47
N LEU A 6 5.22 17.35 12.89
CA LEU A 6 4.63 16.10 12.41
C LEU A 6 3.12 16.02 12.69
N TYR A 7 2.72 16.32 13.93
CA TYR A 7 1.32 16.36 14.31
C TYR A 7 0.53 17.38 13.48
N SER A 8 1.11 18.53 13.20
CA SER A 8 0.47 19.58 12.42
C SER A 8 0.25 19.17 10.97
N CYS A 9 1.27 18.58 10.34
CA CYS A 9 1.16 18.01 9.00
C CYS A 9 0.09 16.93 8.91
N ILE A 10 -0.04 16.08 9.93
CA ILE A 10 -1.01 14.98 9.93
C ILE A 10 -2.43 15.48 10.17
N LYS A 11 -2.63 16.38 11.14
CA LYS A 11 -3.97 16.74 11.62
C LYS A 11 -4.60 17.92 10.88
N TYR A 12 -3.81 18.93 10.52
CA TYR A 12 -4.33 20.24 10.10
C TYR A 12 -4.08 20.56 8.62
N ILE A 13 -3.15 19.88 7.96
CA ILE A 13 -2.87 20.08 6.54
C ILE A 13 -3.61 19.01 5.74
N ASP A 14 -4.38 19.41 4.72
CA ASP A 14 -5.00 18.46 3.81
C ASP A 14 -3.97 17.75 2.93
N ASN A 15 -4.31 16.57 2.42
CA ASN A 15 -3.37 15.71 1.69
C ASN A 15 -2.83 16.34 0.39
N LYS A 16 -3.62 17.18 -0.30
CA LYS A 16 -3.19 17.85 -1.53
C LYS A 16 -2.17 18.92 -1.20
N THR A 17 -2.47 19.77 -0.22
CA THR A 17 -1.54 20.81 0.25
C THR A 17 -0.26 20.21 0.79
N LEU A 18 -0.34 19.15 1.61
CA LEU A 18 0.86 18.47 2.12
C LEU A 18 1.71 17.90 0.97
N SER A 19 1.08 17.35 -0.07
CA SER A 19 1.79 16.84 -1.24
C SER A 19 2.53 17.93 -2.04
N LEU A 20 2.04 19.17 -2.00
CA LEU A 20 2.72 20.32 -2.62
C LEU A 20 3.89 20.79 -1.75
N ILE A 21 3.69 20.88 -0.42
CA ILE A 21 4.73 21.29 0.53
C ILE A 21 5.93 20.33 0.51
N LEU A 22 5.68 19.03 0.32
CA LEU A 22 6.72 18.00 0.31
C LEU A 22 7.51 17.91 -1.01
N ARG A 23 7.33 18.86 -1.92
CA ARG A 23 8.06 18.95 -3.20
C ARG A 23 8.95 20.20 -3.22
N LYS A 24 10.13 20.04 -3.81
CA LYS A 24 11.03 21.13 -4.20
C LYS A 24 10.51 21.85 -5.44
N GLU A 25 11.08 23.01 -5.74
CA GLU A 25 10.78 23.79 -6.97
C GLU A 25 11.03 22.97 -8.25
N ASP A 26 12.04 22.10 -8.25
CA ASP A 26 12.35 21.16 -9.34
C ASP A 26 11.42 19.92 -9.37
N LYS A 27 10.33 19.94 -8.60
CA LYS A 27 9.33 18.87 -8.41
C LYS A 27 9.87 17.61 -7.74
N LYS A 28 11.14 17.56 -7.30
CA LYS A 28 11.67 16.42 -6.53
C LYS A 28 11.08 16.40 -5.12
N LEU A 29 10.96 15.21 -4.56
CA LEU A 29 10.47 15.04 -3.19
C LEU A 29 11.54 15.42 -2.17
N LEU A 30 11.09 15.97 -1.03
CA LEU A 30 11.95 16.26 0.10
C LEU A 30 12.36 14.96 0.82
N SER A 31 13.59 14.92 1.32
CA SER A 31 13.97 13.95 2.36
C SER A 31 13.75 14.62 3.71
N LEU A 32 12.98 13.97 4.58
CA LEU A 32 12.64 14.48 5.89
C LEU A 32 13.57 13.89 6.95
N SER A 33 14.27 14.76 7.68
CA SER A 33 15.07 14.38 8.83
C SER A 33 14.24 14.52 10.11
N VAL A 34 14.19 13.45 10.91
CA VAL A 34 13.41 13.36 12.15
C VAL A 34 14.27 12.69 13.21
N GLN A 35 14.17 13.17 14.45
CA GLN A 35 14.87 12.54 15.58
C GLN A 35 14.31 11.13 15.82
N PRO A 36 15.14 10.11 16.15
CA PRO A 36 14.69 8.72 16.30
C PRO A 36 13.46 8.58 17.22
N LYS A 37 13.46 9.29 18.36
CA LYS A 37 12.32 9.30 19.30
C LYS A 37 10.99 9.74 18.69
N GLU A 38 11.02 10.67 17.73
CA GLU A 38 9.80 11.18 17.09
C GLU A 38 9.37 10.29 15.92
N LEU A 39 10.32 9.63 15.27
CA LEU A 39 10.03 8.59 14.29
C LEU A 39 9.37 7.37 14.95
N ASP A 40 9.90 6.91 16.08
CA ASP A 40 9.31 5.81 16.85
C ASP A 40 7.91 6.18 17.37
N TRP A 41 7.71 7.42 17.82
CA TRP A 41 6.39 7.91 18.18
C TRP A 41 5.42 7.91 16.98
N LEU A 42 5.87 8.35 15.81
CA LEU A 42 5.06 8.37 14.59
C LEU A 42 4.63 6.95 14.18
N ILE A 43 5.54 5.98 14.21
CA ILE A 43 5.27 4.59 13.81
C ILE A 43 4.47 3.83 14.87
N ASN A 44 4.93 3.84 16.12
CA ASN A 44 4.40 2.96 17.17
C ASN A 44 3.18 3.54 17.88
N THR A 45 2.99 4.87 17.83
CA THR A 45 1.83 5.52 18.47
C THR A 45 0.87 6.08 17.42
N VAL A 46 1.32 7.00 16.57
CA VAL A 46 0.42 7.74 15.69
C VAL A 46 -0.17 6.82 14.62
N LEU A 47 0.67 6.11 13.87
CA LEU A 47 0.23 5.20 12.81
C LEU A 47 -0.69 4.10 13.37
N GLN A 48 -0.34 3.48 14.50
CA GLN A 48 -1.18 2.45 15.13
C GLN A 48 -2.55 2.99 15.56
N ASN A 49 -2.60 4.19 16.14
CA ASN A 49 -3.85 4.83 16.54
C ASN A 49 -4.70 5.23 15.33
N LEU A 50 -4.07 5.74 14.27
CA LEU A 50 -4.76 6.05 13.01
C LEU A 50 -5.30 4.79 12.36
N ALA A 51 -4.52 3.71 12.27
CA ALA A 51 -4.94 2.42 11.74
C ALA A 51 -6.15 1.87 12.50
N LYS A 52 -6.06 1.80 13.83
CA LYS A 52 -7.16 1.34 14.69
C LYS A 52 -8.42 2.18 14.51
N SER A 53 -8.26 3.49 14.39
CA SER A 53 -9.39 4.40 14.19
C SER A 53 -9.98 4.25 12.79
N TYR A 54 -9.14 4.14 11.77
CA TYR A 54 -9.54 3.93 10.38
C TYR A 54 -10.37 2.65 10.25
N SER A 55 -9.87 1.51 10.78
CA SER A 55 -10.60 0.23 10.73
C SER A 55 -11.92 0.22 11.50
N LYS A 56 -12.10 1.10 12.50
CA LYS A 56 -13.39 1.25 13.20
C LYS A 56 -14.45 1.97 12.35
N PHE A 57 -14.03 2.79 11.40
CA PHE A 57 -14.90 3.56 10.52
C PHE A 57 -14.85 2.97 9.10
N ALA A 58 -15.31 1.73 8.93
CA ALA A 58 -15.39 1.05 7.63
C ALA A 58 -16.54 1.59 6.77
N THR A 59 -16.48 2.89 6.45
CA THR A 59 -17.46 3.60 5.63
C THR A 59 -16.76 4.29 4.47
N PHE A 60 -17.52 4.55 3.40
CA PHE A 60 -17.01 5.25 2.22
C PHE A 60 -16.33 6.60 2.54
N LEU A 61 -16.84 7.31 3.55
CA LEU A 61 -16.28 8.57 4.03
C LEU A 61 -15.64 8.36 5.40
N ASN A 62 -14.40 7.90 5.40
CA ASN A 62 -13.64 7.69 6.63
C ASN A 62 -12.98 9.02 7.09
N PRO A 63 -13.36 9.59 8.24
CA PRO A 63 -12.84 10.87 8.72
C PRO A 63 -11.36 10.82 9.14
N ILE A 64 -10.77 9.61 9.22
CA ILE A 64 -9.38 9.37 9.60
C ILE A 64 -8.49 9.22 8.37
N GLU A 65 -9.06 8.99 7.19
CA GLU A 65 -8.31 8.67 5.98
C GLU A 65 -7.22 9.68 5.64
N GLY A 66 -7.57 10.97 5.54
CA GLY A 66 -6.60 12.00 5.18
C GLY A 66 -5.40 12.04 6.14
N LYS A 67 -5.65 11.79 7.43
CA LYS A 67 -4.61 11.74 8.46
C LYS A 67 -3.72 10.52 8.29
N LEU A 68 -4.31 9.36 8.00
CA LEU A 68 -3.57 8.13 7.71
C LEU A 68 -2.70 8.29 6.47
N ILE A 69 -3.25 8.81 5.37
CA ILE A 69 -2.52 9.08 4.13
C ILE A 69 -1.37 10.05 4.39
N ASN A 70 -1.59 11.13 5.14
CA ASN A 70 -0.53 12.08 5.50
C ASN A 70 0.58 11.42 6.32
N ALA A 71 0.24 10.57 7.29
CA ALA A 71 1.23 9.84 8.09
C ALA A 71 2.10 8.93 7.21
N LEU A 72 1.48 8.17 6.30
CA LEU A 72 2.19 7.32 5.34
C LEU A 72 3.10 8.14 4.41
N LYS A 73 2.62 9.28 3.93
CA LYS A 73 3.39 10.16 3.05
C LYS A 73 4.60 10.79 3.74
N LEU A 74 4.47 11.12 5.01
CA LEU A 74 5.61 11.58 5.81
C LEU A 74 6.62 10.45 6.01
N LEU A 75 6.15 9.25 6.40
CA LEU A 75 6.99 8.08 6.62
C LEU A 75 7.75 7.64 5.36
N SER A 76 7.13 7.74 4.18
CA SER A 76 7.79 7.36 2.92
C SER A 76 8.97 8.26 2.53
N LEU A 77 9.09 9.44 3.15
CA LEU A 77 10.15 10.42 2.90
C LEU A 77 11.21 10.47 4.01
N MET A 78 11.07 9.63 5.05
CA MET A 78 11.98 9.55 6.18
C MET A 78 12.97 8.38 6.01
N LYS A 79 14.11 8.46 6.71
CA LYS A 79 15.00 7.31 6.89
C LYS A 79 14.44 6.42 8.00
N ILE A 80 14.03 5.20 7.64
CA ILE A 80 13.53 4.19 8.57
C ILE A 80 14.30 2.88 8.37
N THR A 81 14.46 2.10 9.43
CA THR A 81 15.13 0.79 9.37
C THR A 81 14.22 -0.27 8.76
N THR A 82 14.78 -1.44 8.43
CA THR A 82 14.01 -2.59 7.93
C THR A 82 12.93 -3.04 8.91
N GLU A 83 13.22 -3.01 10.22
CA GLU A 83 12.26 -3.38 11.26
C GLU A 83 11.10 -2.36 11.34
N GLN A 84 11.42 -1.06 11.25
CA GLN A 84 10.43 0.00 11.23
C GLN A 84 9.55 -0.07 9.98
N ASP A 85 10.13 -0.31 8.81
CA ASP A 85 9.42 -0.51 7.54
C ASP A 85 8.47 -1.72 7.61
N ALA A 86 8.95 -2.84 8.17
CA ALA A 86 8.14 -4.03 8.40
C ALA A 86 6.95 -3.76 9.33
N VAL A 87 7.10 -2.93 10.37
CA VAL A 87 5.98 -2.50 11.23
C VAL A 87 4.96 -1.68 10.43
N VAL A 88 5.40 -0.73 9.61
CA VAL A 88 4.50 0.09 8.78
C VAL A 88 3.73 -0.79 7.79
N LEU A 89 4.41 -1.67 7.06
CA LEU A 89 3.79 -2.56 6.09
C LEU A 89 2.85 -3.59 6.76
N LYS A 90 3.22 -4.10 7.93
CA LYS A 90 2.33 -4.96 8.73
C LYS A 90 1.04 -4.22 9.10
N THR A 91 1.15 -2.97 9.56
CA THR A 91 -0.03 -2.16 9.89
C THR A 91 -0.91 -1.92 8.66
N LEU A 92 -0.33 -1.65 7.49
CA LEU A 92 -1.08 -1.53 6.24
C LEU A 92 -1.78 -2.84 5.85
N ASN A 93 -1.10 -3.97 5.98
CA ASN A 93 -1.66 -5.30 5.72
C ASN A 93 -2.83 -5.61 6.67
N ASP A 94 -2.71 -5.24 7.95
CA ASP A 94 -3.77 -5.46 8.92
C ASP A 94 -5.01 -4.60 8.63
N ILE A 95 -4.83 -3.36 8.13
CA ILE A 95 -5.95 -2.55 7.65
C ILE A 95 -6.60 -3.21 6.42
N LEU A 96 -5.78 -3.60 5.43
CA LEU A 96 -6.25 -4.18 4.16
C LEU A 96 -7.12 -5.42 4.31
N LYS A 97 -6.93 -6.21 5.37
CA LYS A 97 -7.77 -7.39 5.65
C LYS A 97 -9.25 -7.04 5.84
N SER A 98 -9.56 -5.81 6.28
CA SER A 98 -10.93 -5.31 6.35
C SER A 98 -11.44 -4.86 4.97
N SER A 99 -12.74 -4.73 4.79
CA SER A 99 -13.37 -4.35 3.51
C SER A 99 -13.72 -2.86 3.48
N TYR A 100 -14.11 -2.37 2.30
CA TYR A 100 -14.62 -1.02 2.06
C TYR A 100 -13.57 0.09 2.16
N HIS A 101 -12.38 -0.18 1.65
CA HIS A 101 -11.39 0.87 1.40
C HIS A 101 -11.73 1.65 0.15
N ASN A 102 -11.37 2.94 0.13
CA ASN A 102 -11.54 3.76 -1.05
C ASN A 102 -10.27 3.80 -1.91
N LEU A 103 -10.36 4.44 -3.07
CA LEU A 103 -9.26 4.57 -4.03
C LEU A 103 -8.02 5.26 -3.42
N ALA A 104 -8.23 6.30 -2.61
CA ALA A 104 -7.13 7.08 -2.04
C ALA A 104 -6.26 6.26 -1.08
N PHE A 105 -6.85 5.29 -0.38
CA PHE A 105 -6.10 4.35 0.45
C PHE A 105 -5.14 3.47 -0.38
N TYR A 106 -5.63 2.88 -1.47
CA TYR A 106 -4.78 2.08 -2.38
C TYR A 106 -3.70 2.92 -3.05
N ASP A 107 -4.04 4.14 -3.48
CA ASP A 107 -3.08 5.09 -4.03
C ASP A 107 -1.98 5.41 -3.01
N ALA A 108 -2.34 5.58 -1.73
CA ALA A 108 -1.36 5.85 -0.66
C ALA A 108 -0.46 4.66 -0.35
N ILE A 109 -0.97 3.42 -0.37
CA ILE A 109 -0.15 2.21 -0.23
C ILE A 109 0.83 2.11 -1.40
N SER A 110 0.32 2.27 -2.63
CA SER A 110 1.16 2.22 -3.82
C SER A 110 2.23 3.32 -3.80
N GLU A 111 1.87 4.55 -3.42
CA GLU A 111 2.81 5.67 -3.31
C GLU A 111 3.87 5.38 -2.24
N TYR A 112 3.47 4.88 -1.06
CA TYR A 112 4.40 4.49 -0.01
C TYR A 112 5.44 3.49 -0.52
N VAL A 113 5.00 2.36 -1.10
CA VAL A 113 5.90 1.30 -1.59
C VAL A 113 6.87 1.82 -2.64
N VAL A 114 6.40 2.61 -3.61
CA VAL A 114 7.26 3.18 -4.67
C VAL A 114 8.29 4.17 -4.10
N LEU A 115 7.87 5.05 -3.20
CA LEU A 115 8.76 6.05 -2.62
C LEU A 115 9.82 5.40 -1.72
N ARG A 116 9.43 4.40 -0.93
CA ARG A 116 10.36 3.59 -0.14
C ARG A 116 11.37 2.89 -1.03
N TYR A 117 10.93 2.23 -2.09
CA TYR A 117 11.83 1.58 -3.05
C TYR A 117 12.79 2.58 -3.68
N ASN A 118 12.31 3.72 -4.18
CA ASN A 118 13.15 4.68 -4.89
C ASN A 118 14.15 5.41 -3.99
N THR A 119 13.87 5.52 -2.70
CA THR A 119 14.75 6.27 -1.77
C THR A 119 15.63 5.36 -0.94
N GLN A 120 15.16 4.17 -0.56
CA GLN A 120 15.78 3.28 0.43
C GLN A 120 15.45 1.79 0.16
N SER A 121 15.60 1.32 -1.09
CA SER A 121 15.27 -0.06 -1.49
C SER A 121 15.94 -1.13 -0.61
N GLU A 122 17.15 -0.88 -0.11
CA GLU A 122 17.91 -1.82 0.73
C GLU A 122 17.22 -2.14 2.08
N THR A 123 16.36 -1.24 2.56
CA THR A 123 15.64 -1.40 3.83
C THR A 123 14.20 -1.85 3.64
N LEU A 124 13.73 -1.99 2.39
CA LEU A 124 12.36 -2.38 2.09
C LEU A 124 12.22 -3.90 2.23
N SER A 125 11.32 -4.34 3.10
CA SER A 125 11.16 -5.77 3.41
C SER A 125 10.47 -6.52 2.27
N THR A 126 11.22 -7.38 1.57
CA THR A 126 10.71 -8.28 0.51
C THR A 126 9.56 -9.15 1.01
N ASP A 127 9.67 -9.72 2.21
CA ASP A 127 8.62 -10.55 2.81
C ASP A 127 7.35 -9.75 3.13
N SER A 128 7.50 -8.50 3.56
CA SER A 128 6.37 -7.61 3.83
C SER A 128 5.65 -7.22 2.53
N ILE A 129 6.39 -7.00 1.44
CA ILE A 129 5.80 -6.78 0.10
C ILE A 129 5.10 -8.05 -0.41
N LYS A 130 5.71 -9.23 -0.25
CA LYS A 130 5.07 -10.51 -0.58
C LYS A 130 3.76 -10.70 0.19
N THR A 131 3.76 -10.39 1.49
CA THR A 131 2.56 -10.46 2.35
C THR A 131 1.48 -9.47 1.92
N LEU A 132 1.88 -8.27 1.50
CA LEU A 132 0.96 -7.25 0.97
C LEU A 132 0.26 -7.74 -0.31
N ILE A 133 1.02 -8.33 -1.24
CA ILE A 133 0.46 -8.93 -2.47
C ILE A 133 -0.48 -10.07 -2.11
N TYR A 134 -0.08 -11.00 -1.24
CA TYR A 134 -0.97 -12.08 -0.82
C TYR A 134 -2.26 -11.60 -0.18
N THR A 135 -2.20 -10.54 0.63
CA THR A 135 -3.40 -9.95 1.23
C THR A 135 -4.35 -9.40 0.15
N ILE A 136 -3.82 -8.76 -0.89
CA ILE A 136 -4.62 -8.29 -2.03
C ILE A 136 -5.26 -9.47 -2.79
N LEU A 137 -4.48 -10.53 -3.05
CA LEU A 137 -4.99 -11.73 -3.71
C LEU A 137 -6.09 -12.42 -2.89
N ASP A 138 -5.91 -12.52 -1.57
CA ASP A 138 -6.90 -13.12 -0.67
C ASP A 138 -8.21 -12.33 -0.67
N LYS A 139 -8.16 -11.00 -0.78
CA LYS A 139 -9.38 -10.18 -0.94
C LYS A 139 -10.11 -10.46 -2.24
N LEU A 140 -9.38 -10.62 -3.35
CA LEU A 140 -9.97 -10.98 -4.64
C LEU A 140 -10.65 -12.36 -4.55
N ILE A 141 -9.93 -13.36 -4.05
CA ILE A 141 -10.40 -14.75 -3.93
C ILE A 141 -11.62 -14.85 -3.00
N SER A 142 -11.63 -14.13 -1.88
CA SER A 142 -12.72 -14.17 -0.90
C SER A 142 -13.92 -13.28 -1.27
N ARG A 143 -13.87 -12.55 -2.40
CA ARG A 143 -14.84 -11.52 -2.79
C ARG A 143 -15.07 -10.46 -1.72
N ASN A 144 -14.07 -10.23 -0.87
CA ASN A 144 -14.15 -9.29 0.23
C ASN A 144 -13.80 -7.87 -0.24
N LEU A 145 -14.58 -7.36 -1.19
CA LEU A 145 -14.32 -6.11 -1.92
C LEU A 145 -15.58 -5.23 -1.97
N GLY A 146 -15.42 -3.97 -1.60
CA GLY A 146 -16.35 -2.91 -1.97
C GLY A 146 -16.15 -2.46 -3.43
N TRP A 147 -17.13 -1.74 -3.97
CA TRP A 147 -17.10 -1.21 -5.34
C TRP A 147 -15.81 -0.42 -5.67
N TYR A 148 -15.34 0.42 -4.76
CA TYR A 148 -14.10 1.18 -4.95
C TYR A 148 -12.85 0.29 -4.94
N GLU A 149 -12.86 -0.82 -4.19
CA GLU A 149 -11.76 -1.78 -4.18
C GLU A 149 -11.71 -2.55 -5.50
N VAL A 150 -12.86 -2.88 -6.08
CA VAL A 150 -12.93 -3.45 -7.45
C VAL A 150 -12.31 -2.46 -8.45
N ILE A 151 -12.68 -1.17 -8.38
CA ILE A 151 -12.07 -0.16 -9.27
C ILE A 151 -10.56 -0.06 -9.03
N ALA A 152 -10.09 -0.04 -7.78
CA ALA A 152 -8.68 0.09 -7.44
C ALA A 152 -7.86 -1.11 -7.95
N ILE A 153 -8.30 -2.32 -7.61
CA ILE A 153 -7.51 -3.53 -7.79
C ILE A 153 -7.72 -4.11 -9.19
N VAL A 154 -8.98 -4.21 -9.65
CA VAL A 154 -9.33 -4.85 -10.93
C VAL A 154 -9.20 -3.88 -12.08
N ASN A 155 -9.80 -2.68 -11.99
CA ASN A 155 -9.88 -1.78 -13.15
C ASN A 155 -8.63 -0.93 -13.37
N ARG A 156 -8.03 -0.43 -12.29
CA ARG A 156 -6.80 0.40 -12.35
C ARG A 156 -5.54 -0.44 -12.21
N GLY A 157 -5.60 -1.52 -11.45
CA GLY A 157 -4.43 -2.31 -11.10
C GLY A 157 -3.53 -1.63 -10.07
N LEU A 158 -2.67 -2.44 -9.47
CA LEU A 158 -1.65 -2.00 -8.52
C LEU A 158 -0.24 -2.22 -9.08
N ALA A 159 -0.07 -1.97 -10.38
CA ALA A 159 1.13 -2.32 -11.15
C ALA A 159 2.44 -1.79 -10.56
N ASN A 160 2.37 -0.68 -9.83
CA ASN A 160 3.49 -0.12 -9.09
C ASN A 160 4.00 -1.05 -7.97
N ILE A 161 3.08 -1.66 -7.19
CA ILE A 161 3.43 -2.61 -6.13
C ILE A 161 4.07 -3.85 -6.76
N PHE A 162 3.46 -4.41 -7.82
CA PHE A 162 4.00 -5.56 -8.53
C PHE A 162 5.36 -5.26 -9.20
N SER A 163 5.53 -4.07 -9.75
CA SER A 163 6.81 -3.65 -10.35
C SER A 163 7.92 -3.53 -9.31
N VAL A 164 7.62 -3.02 -8.11
CA VAL A 164 8.56 -3.02 -6.99
C VAL A 164 8.86 -4.45 -6.55
N ALA A 165 7.84 -5.29 -6.39
CA ALA A 165 8.01 -6.70 -6.03
C ALA A 165 8.93 -7.45 -7.01
N LYS A 166 8.73 -7.26 -8.32
CA LYS A 166 9.61 -7.81 -9.36
C LYS A 166 11.07 -7.36 -9.18
N LYS A 167 11.29 -6.06 -8.94
CA LYS A 167 12.64 -5.51 -8.75
C LYS A 167 13.32 -6.01 -7.47
N LEU A 168 12.55 -6.31 -6.43
CA LEU A 168 13.03 -6.92 -5.19
C LEU A 168 13.23 -8.44 -5.29
N GLY A 169 12.89 -9.07 -6.43
CA GLY A 169 12.96 -10.53 -6.58
C GLY A 169 11.91 -11.29 -5.76
N VAL A 170 10.77 -10.66 -5.45
CA VAL A 170 9.64 -11.36 -4.83
C VAL A 170 9.17 -12.47 -5.76
N ASN A 171 8.99 -13.66 -5.19
CA ASN A 171 8.51 -14.84 -5.90
C ASN A 171 7.24 -15.40 -5.25
N ILE A 172 6.20 -15.59 -6.06
CA ILE A 172 4.94 -16.23 -5.67
C ILE A 172 4.98 -17.70 -6.08
N GLU A 173 4.82 -18.57 -5.09
CA GLU A 173 5.02 -20.02 -5.20
C GLU A 173 3.78 -20.82 -4.78
N ASP A 174 2.70 -20.16 -4.38
CA ASP A 174 1.46 -20.82 -3.94
C ASP A 174 0.54 -21.05 -5.13
N ASP A 175 0.82 -22.13 -5.87
CA ASP A 175 0.08 -22.54 -7.06
C ASP A 175 -1.43 -22.62 -6.76
N SER A 176 -1.82 -23.16 -5.59
CA SER A 176 -3.25 -23.29 -5.24
C SER A 176 -3.94 -21.93 -5.07
N LYS A 177 -3.20 -20.89 -4.67
CA LYS A 177 -3.73 -19.53 -4.58
C LYS A 177 -3.89 -18.91 -5.96
N VAL A 178 -2.97 -19.18 -6.89
CA VAL A 178 -3.09 -18.77 -8.30
C VAL A 178 -4.31 -19.44 -8.92
N ASP A 179 -4.50 -20.74 -8.72
CA ASP A 179 -5.67 -21.48 -9.23
C ASP A 179 -7.00 -20.92 -8.70
N LYS A 180 -7.06 -20.64 -7.39
CA LYS A 180 -8.25 -20.01 -6.77
C LYS A 180 -8.54 -18.64 -7.35
N LEU A 181 -7.49 -17.84 -7.60
CA LEU A 181 -7.63 -16.53 -8.21
C LEU A 181 -8.14 -16.63 -9.66
N LEU A 182 -7.59 -17.55 -10.46
CA LEU A 182 -8.03 -17.80 -11.83
C LEU A 182 -9.50 -18.26 -11.87
N HIS A 183 -9.87 -19.17 -10.97
CA HIS A 183 -11.25 -19.62 -10.82
C HIS A 183 -12.18 -18.45 -10.49
N GLU A 184 -11.79 -17.59 -9.56
CA GLU A 184 -12.59 -16.44 -9.17
C GLU A 184 -12.77 -15.44 -10.33
N ILE A 185 -11.67 -15.07 -11.02
CA ILE A 185 -11.71 -14.16 -12.18
C ILE A 185 -12.51 -14.76 -13.35
N SER A 186 -12.54 -16.09 -13.50
CA SER A 186 -13.33 -16.74 -14.54
C SER A 186 -14.83 -16.44 -14.43
N SER A 187 -15.30 -16.14 -13.22
CA SER A 187 -16.70 -15.79 -12.93
C SER A 187 -17.05 -14.32 -13.15
N TYR A 188 -16.05 -13.46 -13.40
CA TYR A 188 -16.28 -12.03 -13.63
C TYR A 188 -16.97 -11.77 -14.97
N PRO A 189 -17.72 -10.64 -15.09
CA PRO A 189 -18.18 -10.14 -16.38
C PRO A 189 -17.01 -10.00 -17.37
N ASN A 190 -17.28 -10.14 -18.67
CA ASN A 190 -16.23 -10.14 -19.69
C ASN A 190 -15.33 -8.90 -19.65
N THR A 191 -15.88 -7.72 -19.34
CA THR A 191 -15.11 -6.48 -19.19
C THR A 191 -14.14 -6.56 -18.02
N ASP A 192 -14.61 -6.99 -16.85
CA ASP A 192 -13.83 -7.03 -15.62
C ASP A 192 -12.81 -8.18 -15.67
N LYS A 193 -13.15 -9.27 -16.35
CA LYS A 193 -12.24 -10.37 -16.66
C LYS A 193 -11.07 -9.92 -17.53
N ALA A 194 -11.35 -9.17 -18.61
CA ALA A 194 -10.30 -8.60 -19.46
C ALA A 194 -9.41 -7.64 -18.66
N ARG A 195 -10.00 -6.79 -17.81
CA ARG A 195 -9.24 -5.90 -16.92
C ARG A 195 -8.39 -6.66 -15.93
N ALA A 196 -8.94 -7.64 -15.22
CA ALA A 196 -8.18 -8.46 -14.27
C ALA A 196 -7.01 -9.19 -14.94
N ALA A 197 -7.16 -9.62 -16.20
CA ALA A 197 -6.07 -10.19 -16.97
C ALA A 197 -4.93 -9.19 -17.19
N GLU A 198 -5.26 -7.97 -17.62
CA GLU A 198 -4.30 -6.88 -17.86
C GLU A 198 -3.62 -6.39 -16.57
N THR A 199 -4.38 -6.25 -15.48
CA THR A 199 -3.97 -5.49 -14.29
C THR A 199 -3.49 -6.34 -13.12
N ILE A 200 -3.87 -7.63 -13.07
CA ILE A 200 -3.56 -8.53 -11.97
C ILE A 200 -2.80 -9.75 -12.50
N LEU A 201 -3.37 -10.49 -13.45
CA LEU A 201 -2.79 -11.78 -13.88
C LEU A 201 -1.44 -11.59 -14.57
N TYR A 202 -1.32 -10.61 -15.47
CA TYR A 202 -0.04 -10.32 -16.13
C TYR A 202 1.05 -9.92 -15.13
N ASP A 203 0.72 -9.11 -14.13
CA ASP A 203 1.67 -8.68 -13.12
C ASP A 203 2.04 -9.79 -12.14
N LEU A 204 1.07 -10.65 -11.79
CA LEU A 204 1.31 -11.85 -10.99
C LEU A 204 2.21 -12.85 -11.72
N TYR A 205 1.97 -13.09 -13.01
CA TYR A 205 2.80 -13.94 -13.86
C TYR A 205 4.28 -13.51 -13.86
N ARG A 206 4.53 -12.19 -13.90
CA ARG A 206 5.90 -11.62 -13.89
C ARG A 206 6.66 -11.86 -12.58
N ILE A 207 5.97 -12.18 -11.48
CA ILE A 207 6.55 -12.42 -10.16
C ILE A 207 6.26 -13.84 -9.63
N SER A 208 5.77 -14.74 -10.49
CA SER A 208 5.57 -16.15 -10.15
C SER A 208 6.69 -17.02 -10.72
N THR A 209 6.90 -18.19 -10.12
CA THR A 209 7.85 -19.22 -10.60
C THR A 209 7.53 -19.68 -12.01
N GLU A 210 8.52 -20.24 -12.72
CA GLU A 210 8.31 -20.82 -14.07
C GLU A 210 7.17 -21.84 -14.09
N LYS A 211 6.99 -22.64 -13.03
CA LYS A 211 5.88 -23.60 -12.91
C LYS A 211 4.48 -22.94 -12.90
N ASN A 212 4.37 -21.70 -12.43
CA ASN A 212 3.13 -20.92 -12.41
C ASN A 212 2.90 -20.09 -13.69
N ARG A 213 3.80 -20.22 -14.68
CA ARG A 213 3.72 -19.52 -15.97
C ARG A 213 3.13 -20.37 -17.10
N ASP A 214 3.05 -21.68 -16.87
CA ASP A 214 2.45 -22.67 -17.78
C ASP A 214 0.98 -22.92 -17.41
#